data_AF-A0A0L0F972-F1
#
_entry.id   AF-A0A0L0F972-F1
#
_cell.length_a   1.000
_cell.length_b   1.000
_cell.length_c   1.000
_cell.angle_alpha   90.00
_cell.angle_beta   90.00
_cell.angle_gamma   90.00
#
_symmetry.space_group_name_H-M   'P 1'
#
loop_
_entity.id
_entity.type
_entity.pdbx_description
1 polymer ?
#
loop_
_entity_poly.entity_id
_entity_poly.type
_entity_poly.pdbx_seq_one_letter_code
_entity_poly.pdbx_strand_id
1 'polypeptide(L)'
;VMEVLTHIQKRVKTTPGIFLPAENLIQQFGDKEVSPVVLNFTIIFLDIAFARLSTEKQLELLPGVVEILPNTHANHVYTLLRLVVPLLPKIHIPTDPKVRCEMLRLHE
;
A
#
# COMPACT_ATOMS: atom_id res chain seq x y z
N VAL A 1 -16.02 -4.49 -19.35
CA VAL A 1 -14.84 -4.43 -18.44
C VAL A 1 -15.22 -3.92 -17.05
N MET A 2 -15.81 -2.73 -16.92
CA MET A 2 -16.20 -2.15 -15.61
C MET A 2 -17.14 -3.05 -14.79
N GLU A 3 -18.17 -3.65 -15.39
CA GLU A 3 -19.12 -4.55 -14.70
C GLU A 3 -18.42 -5.74 -14.05
N VAL A 4 -17.47 -6.36 -14.77
CA VAL A 4 -16.70 -7.51 -14.26
C VAL A 4 -15.89 -7.10 -13.04
N LEU A 5 -15.22 -5.94 -13.09
CA LEU A 5 -14.43 -5.44 -11.95
C LEU A 5 -15.33 -5.11 -10.74
N THR A 6 -16.53 -4.58 -10.97
CA THR A 6 -17.52 -4.36 -9.90
C THR A 6 -17.97 -5.66 -9.26
N HIS A 7 -18.19 -6.72 -10.06
CA HIS A 7 -18.53 -8.04 -9.53
C HIS A 7 -17.38 -8.67 -8.73
N ILE A 8 -16.15 -8.56 -9.24
CA ILE A 8 -14.94 -9.00 -8.52
C ILE A 8 -14.83 -8.25 -7.19
N GLN A 9 -14.95 -6.91 -7.21
CA GLN A 9 -14.89 -6.09 -6.01
C GLN A 9 -15.95 -6.49 -4.98
N LYS A 10 -17.20 -6.71 -5.43
CA LYS A 10 -18.29 -7.17 -4.55
C LYS A 10 -17.95 -8.53 -3.93
N ARG A 11 -17.49 -9.49 -4.73
CA ARG A 11 -17.16 -10.84 -4.28
C ARG A 11 -16.00 -10.84 -3.29
N VAL A 12 -14.94 -10.09 -3.57
CA VAL A 12 -13.80 -9.94 -2.67
C VAL A 12 -14.27 -9.35 -1.33
N LYS A 13 -15.06 -8.27 -1.35
CA LYS A 13 -15.55 -7.63 -0.12
C LYS A 13 -16.40 -8.56 0.74
N THR A 14 -17.29 -9.35 0.13
CA THR A 14 -18.21 -10.24 0.88
C THR A 14 -17.57 -11.57 1.29
N THR A 15 -16.35 -11.87 0.83
CA THR A 15 -15.70 -13.17 1.08
C THR A 15 -14.36 -12.95 1.79
N PRO A 16 -14.31 -13.09 3.13
CA PRO A 16 -13.10 -12.85 3.91
C PRO A 16 -11.92 -13.76 3.55
N GLY A 17 -12.18 -14.98 3.09
CA GLY A 17 -11.14 -15.95 2.73
C GLY A 17 -10.43 -15.70 1.39
N ILE A 18 -10.82 -14.66 0.64
CA ILE A 18 -10.10 -14.28 -0.58
C ILE A 18 -8.94 -13.36 -0.20
N PHE A 19 -7.72 -13.86 -0.35
CA PHE A 19 -6.50 -13.07 -0.23
C PHE A 19 -6.15 -12.44 -1.58
N LEU A 20 -5.82 -11.16 -1.52
CA LEU A 20 -5.34 -10.41 -2.68
C LEU A 20 -3.82 -10.26 -2.58
N PRO A 21 -3.09 -10.29 -3.72
CA PRO A 21 -1.64 -10.22 -3.73
C PRO A 21 -1.17 -8.77 -3.51
N ALA A 22 -1.08 -8.34 -2.24
CA ALA A 22 -0.77 -6.95 -1.87
C ALA A 22 0.56 -6.46 -2.46
N GLU A 23 1.61 -7.29 -2.47
CA GLU A 23 2.91 -6.94 -3.03
C GLU A 23 2.85 -6.67 -4.54
N ASN A 24 2.18 -7.53 -5.30
CA ASN A 24 1.97 -7.31 -6.73
C ASN A 24 1.11 -6.08 -7.02
N LEU A 25 0.14 -5.77 -6.14
CA LEU A 25 -0.68 -4.56 -6.26
C LEU A 25 0.15 -3.29 -6.02
N ILE A 26 1.11 -3.31 -5.08
CA ILE A 26 2.04 -2.20 -4.85
C ILE A 26 2.95 -2.01 -6.08
N GLN A 27 3.52 -3.11 -6.59
CA GLN A 27 4.36 -3.07 -7.80
C GLN A 27 3.59 -2.53 -9.01
N GLN A 28 2.36 -3.01 -9.24
CA GLN A 28 1.51 -2.53 -10.33
C GLN A 28 1.15 -1.06 -10.16
N PHE A 29 0.97 -0.58 -8.94
CA PHE A 29 0.64 0.82 -8.69
C PHE A 29 1.84 1.76 -8.92
N GLY A 30 3.06 1.28 -8.69
CA GLY A 30 4.30 2.02 -8.96
C GLY A 30 4.76 1.99 -10.43
N ASP A 31 4.17 1.14 -11.26
CA ASP A 31 4.53 1.00 -12.68
C ASP A 31 3.93 2.12 -13.52
N LYS A 32 4.80 2.85 -14.23
CA LYS A 32 4.44 4.00 -15.08
C LYS A 32 3.71 3.61 -16.37
N GLU A 33 3.84 2.36 -16.79
CA GLU A 33 3.23 1.84 -18.02
C GLU A 33 1.78 1.39 -17.79
N VAL A 34 1.33 1.32 -16.54
CA VAL A 34 -0.03 0.88 -16.19
C VAL A 34 -1.03 2.01 -16.42
N SER A 35 -2.08 1.71 -17.20
CA SER A 35 -3.11 2.69 -17.53
C SER A 35 -3.83 3.25 -16.27
N PRO A 36 -4.25 4.54 -16.29
CA PRO A 36 -4.95 5.14 -15.15
C PRO A 36 -6.23 4.42 -14.72
N VAL A 37 -6.94 3.79 -15.67
CA VAL A 37 -8.14 3.00 -15.38
C VAL A 37 -7.79 1.80 -14.52
N VAL A 38 -6.69 1.11 -14.81
CA VAL A 38 -6.21 -0.03 -14.01
C VAL A 38 -5.78 0.47 -12.63
N LEU A 39 -4.99 1.56 -12.55
CA LEU A 39 -4.55 2.14 -11.27
C LEU A 39 -5.72 2.46 -10.32
N ASN A 40 -6.84 2.95 -10.85
CA ASN A 40 -8.05 3.21 -10.06
C ASN A 40 -8.63 1.96 -9.40
N PHE A 41 -8.51 0.79 -10.03
CA PHE A 41 -8.93 -0.47 -9.42
C PHE A 41 -7.83 -1.07 -8.54
N THR A 42 -6.56 -0.92 -8.93
CA THR A 42 -5.40 -1.35 -8.15
C THR A 42 -5.43 -0.73 -6.76
N ILE A 43 -5.69 0.57 -6.63
CA ILE A 43 -5.76 1.24 -5.32
C ILE A 43 -6.92 0.73 -4.45
N ILE A 44 -8.06 0.39 -5.05
CA ILE A 44 -9.22 -0.17 -4.34
C ILE A 44 -8.89 -1.57 -3.83
N PHE A 45 -8.26 -2.41 -4.66
CA PHE A 45 -7.86 -3.74 -4.27
C PHE A 45 -6.72 -3.71 -3.26
N LEU A 46 -5.81 -2.74 -3.37
CA LEU A 46 -4.73 -2.53 -2.42
C LEU A 46 -5.31 -2.19 -1.04
N ASP A 47 -6.24 -1.24 -0.94
CA ASP A 47 -6.91 -0.88 0.31
C ASP A 47 -7.57 -2.12 0.99
N ILE A 48 -8.28 -2.93 0.21
CA ILE A 48 -8.90 -4.17 0.71
C ILE A 48 -7.85 -5.21 1.12
N ALA A 49 -6.81 -5.40 0.31
CA ALA A 49 -5.75 -6.37 0.58
C ALA A 49 -5.01 -6.00 1.86
N PHE A 50 -4.58 -4.74 1.97
CA PHE A 50 -3.80 -4.23 3.07
C PHE A 50 -4.55 -4.32 4.39
N ALA A 51 -5.84 -3.97 4.41
CA ALA A 51 -6.69 -4.08 5.60
C ALA A 51 -6.86 -5.52 6.14
N ARG A 52 -6.58 -6.54 5.31
CA ARG A 52 -6.67 -7.96 5.69
C ARG A 52 -5.35 -8.58 6.13
N LEU A 53 -4.23 -7.90 5.90
CA LEU A 53 -2.91 -8.38 6.30
C LEU A 53 -2.74 -8.31 7.82
N SER A 54 -1.86 -9.17 8.37
CA SER A 54 -1.39 -9.00 9.74
C SER A 54 -0.56 -7.71 9.86
N THR A 55 -0.46 -7.17 11.08
CA THR A 55 0.32 -5.94 11.31
C THR A 55 1.78 -6.11 10.89
N GLU A 56 2.37 -7.29 11.12
CA GLU A 56 3.75 -7.59 10.76
C GLU A 56 3.95 -7.53 9.24
N LYS A 57 3.02 -8.11 8.47
CA LYS A 57 3.10 -8.08 7.01
C LYS A 57 2.80 -6.70 6.44
N GLN A 58 1.93 -5.93 7.09
CA GLN A 58 1.72 -4.51 6.74
C GLN A 58 3.00 -3.69 6.93
N LEU A 59 3.72 -3.90 8.04
CA LEU A 59 5.00 -3.22 8.31
C LEU A 59 6.09 -3.63 7.33
N GLU A 60 6.13 -4.92 6.94
CA GLU A 60 7.07 -5.42 5.93
C GLU A 60 6.86 -4.75 4.56
N LEU A 61 5.60 -4.56 4.14
CA LEU A 61 5.26 -3.97 2.85
C LEU A 61 5.20 -2.44 2.87
N LEU A 62 5.22 -1.82 4.05
CA LEU A 62 5.11 -0.37 4.23
C LEU A 62 6.14 0.44 3.41
N PRO A 63 7.42 0.04 3.31
CA PRO A 63 8.40 0.78 2.50
C PRO A 63 7.98 0.90 1.03
N GLY A 64 7.44 -0.18 0.44
CA GLY A 64 6.97 -0.14 -0.94
C GLY A 64 5.77 0.78 -1.14
N VAL A 65 4.89 0.89 -0.15
CA VAL A 65 3.77 1.86 -0.16
C VAL A 65 4.28 3.30 -0.05
N VAL A 66 5.33 3.54 0.72
CA VAL A 66 5.93 4.88 0.87
C VAL A 66 6.68 5.30 -0.39
N GLU A 67 7.36 4.36 -1.06
CA GLU A 67 8.11 4.63 -2.29
C GLU A 67 7.23 5.13 -3.45
N ILE A 68 5.98 4.65 -3.53
CA ILE A 68 5.03 5.05 -4.58
C ILE A 68 4.34 6.40 -4.31
N LEU A 69 4.30 6.89 -3.06
CA LEU A 69 3.59 8.12 -2.67
C LEU A 69 3.97 9.37 -3.50
N PRO A 70 5.26 9.69 -3.74
CA PRO A 70 5.64 10.93 -4.43
C PRO A 70 5.14 11.03 -5.87
N ASN A 71 4.93 9.89 -6.52
CA ASN A 71 4.55 9.81 -7.93
C ASN A 71 3.03 9.61 -8.13
N THR A 72 2.25 9.74 -7.06
CA THR A 72 0.83 9.40 -7.04
C THR A 72 -0.07 10.62 -7.25
N HIS A 73 -1.16 10.47 -8.02
CA HIS A 73 -2.18 11.52 -8.18
C HIS A 73 -2.87 11.86 -6.84
N ALA A 74 -3.28 13.12 -6.66
CA ALA A 74 -3.86 13.62 -5.41
C ALA A 74 -5.00 12.74 -4.82
N ASN A 75 -5.86 12.19 -5.68
CA ASN A 75 -6.98 11.35 -5.26
C ASN A 75 -6.55 10.00 -4.65
N HIS A 76 -5.38 9.48 -5.03
CA HIS A 76 -4.86 8.21 -4.53
C HIS A 76 -3.92 8.41 -3.33
N VAL A 77 -3.25 9.57 -3.23
CA VAL A 77 -2.38 9.93 -2.08
C VAL A 77 -3.14 9.79 -0.76
N TYR A 78 -4.38 10.26 -0.69
CA TYR A 78 -5.19 10.14 0.52
C TYR A 78 -5.42 8.69 0.95
N THR A 79 -5.67 7.78 0.01
CA THR A 79 -5.85 6.36 0.30
C THR A 79 -4.54 5.74 0.79
N LEU A 80 -3.42 6.02 0.12
CA LEU A 80 -2.11 5.52 0.54
C LEU A 80 -1.71 6.03 1.93
N LEU A 81 -1.94 7.32 2.22
CA LEU A 81 -1.68 7.88 3.55
C LEU A 81 -2.55 7.23 4.63
N ARG A 82 -3.80 6.86 4.30
CA ARG A 82 -4.67 6.12 5.23
C ARG A 82 -4.11 4.75 5.59
N LEU A 83 -3.35 4.11 4.68
CA LEU A 83 -2.65 2.86 4.94
C LEU A 83 -1.40 3.08 5.81
N VAL A 84 -0.63 4.13 5.49
CA VAL A 84 0.67 4.41 6.12
C VAL A 84 0.53 4.97 7.54
N VAL A 85 -0.31 5.98 7.74
CA VAL A 85 -0.38 6.76 9.00
C VAL A 85 -0.65 5.89 10.23
N PRO A 86 -1.58 4.91 10.22
CA PRO A 86 -1.84 4.05 11.38
C PRO A 86 -0.67 3.12 11.74
N LEU A 87 0.27 2.89 10.82
CA LEU A 87 1.41 2.00 11.01
C LEU A 87 2.64 2.73 11.53
N LEU A 88 2.72 4.04 11.35
CA LEU A 88 3.85 4.86 11.84
C LEU A 88 4.18 4.60 13.32
N PRO A 89 3.22 4.53 14.27
CA PRO A 89 3.53 4.27 15.67
C PRO A 89 4.07 2.87 15.95
N LYS A 90 3.87 1.93 15.02
CA LYS A 90 4.27 0.52 15.14
C LYS A 90 5.61 0.23 14.47
N ILE A 91 6.20 1.21 13.76
CA ILE A 91 7.52 1.08 13.19
C ILE A 91 8.53 0.99 14.33
N HIS A 92 9.32 -0.09 14.35
CA HIS A 92 10.43 -0.24 15.27
C HIS A 92 11.56 0.69 14.85
N ILE A 93 11.61 1.88 15.44
CA ILE A 93 12.71 2.82 15.26
C ILE A 93 13.81 2.47 16.28
N PRO A 94 15.04 2.19 15.83
CA PRO A 94 16.17 1.97 16.72
C PRO A 94 16.35 3.14 17.69
N THR A 95 16.51 2.83 18.98
CA THR A 95 16.74 3.84 20.02
C THR A 95 18.13 4.47 19.87
N ASP A 96 19.11 3.70 19.40
CA ASP A 96 20.46 4.18 19.11
C ASP A 96 20.44 5.26 18.01
N PRO A 97 20.86 6.50 18.33
CA PRO A 97 20.91 7.59 17.36
C PRO A 97 21.73 7.28 16.11
N LYS A 98 22.82 6.52 16.21
CA LYS A 98 23.70 6.21 15.07
C LYS A 98 23.00 5.30 14.08
N VAL A 99 22.40 4.22 14.59
CA VAL A 99 21.62 3.26 13.80
C VAL A 99 20.38 3.95 13.21
N ARG A 100 19.77 4.89 13.93
CA ARG A 100 18.63 5.67 13.43
C ARG A 100 19.02 6.61 12.28
N CYS A 101 20.16 7.29 12.37
CA CYS A 101 20.68 8.14 11.28
C CYS A 101 20.99 7.32 10.02
N GLU A 102 21.60 6.14 10.20
CA GLU A 102 21.89 5.22 9.10
C GLU A 102 20.60 4.66 8.46
N MET A 103 19.65 4.21 9.28
CA MET A 103 18.36 3.67 8.82
C MET A 103 17.53 4.72 8.06
N LEU A 104 17.48 5.96 8.56
CA LEU A 104 16.66 7.02 7.98
C LEU A 104 17.39 7.82 6.88
N ARG A 105 18.66 7.49 6.60
CA ARG A 105 19.53 8.22 5.65
C ARG A 105 19.52 9.73 5.89
N LEU A 106 19.47 10.12 7.17
CA LEU A 106 19.55 11.53 7.57
C LEU A 106 21.04 11.91 7.56
N HIS A 107 21.51 12.52 6.47
CA HIS A 107 22.79 13.21 6.47
C HIS A 107 22.59 14.59 7.10
N GLU A 108 23.40 14.93 8.11
CA GLU A 108 23.55 16.29 8.63
C GLU A 108 24.15 17.23 7.57
#